data_AF-A0AA91PU17-F1
#
_entry.id   AF-A0AA91PU17-F1
#
_cell.length_a   1.000
_cell.length_b   1.000
_cell.length_c   1.000
_cell.angle_alpha   90.00
_cell.angle_beta   90.00
_cell.angle_gamma   90.00
#
_symmetry.space_group_name_H-M   'P 1'
#
loop_
_entity.id
_entity.type
_entity.pdbx_description
1 polymer ?
#
loop_
_entity_poly.entity_id
_entity_poly.type
_entity_poly.pdbx_seq_one_letter_code
_entity_poly.pdbx_strand_id
1 'polypeptide(L)'
;MKKSLILVSLVVLLSVFGNSTFAAAQTIDEKIQEKDREIETIVKDQQSAETYLAELNNRISTLQNEYQNALNEKNSLEEELNSLGNEITELEQKIERRDEVIDKQARNAQVNQLNGSVLSLLINSESLTDVVNKTIGMTKLVNANNEIMSAQKDDKEKLEILENDIENKLIEAEKKTNELEEKEMALANDKLDQDIKIKGISATLATEKAEKEKFEIQKIEAEKRSRKS
;
A
#
# COMPACT_ATOMS: atom_id res chain seq x y z
N MET A 1 -12.93 1.78 24.02
CA MET A 1 -12.17 2.99 24.39
C MET A 1 -11.20 2.66 25.51
N LYS A 2 -9.94 2.34 25.19
CA LYS A 2 -8.88 2.18 26.19
C LYS A 2 -7.88 3.31 25.92
N LYS A 3 -7.98 4.38 26.70
CA LYS A 3 -7.00 5.48 26.69
C LYS A 3 -5.75 4.94 27.36
N SER A 4 -4.77 4.53 26.58
CA SER A 4 -3.44 4.20 27.10
C SER A 4 -2.78 5.51 27.52
N LEU A 5 -2.76 5.78 28.82
CA LEU A 5 -1.93 6.82 29.42
C LEU A 5 -0.47 6.41 29.20
N ILE A 6 0.15 6.93 28.14
CA ILE A 6 1.60 6.90 28.00
C ILE A 6 2.15 7.91 29.00
N LEU A 7 2.55 7.40 30.16
CA LEU A 7 3.42 8.09 31.11
C LEU A 7 4.68 8.51 30.36
N VAL A 8 4.81 9.82 30.08
CA VAL A 8 6.08 10.44 29.68
C VAL A 8 7.01 10.33 30.89
N SER A 9 7.73 9.21 30.97
CA SER A 9 8.85 9.03 31.89
C SER A 9 9.98 9.92 31.39
N LEU A 10 10.03 11.13 31.94
CA LEU A 10 11.19 12.00 31.89
C LEU A 10 12.32 11.27 32.63
N VAL A 11 13.05 10.41 31.92
CA VAL A 11 14.28 9.80 32.42
C VAL A 11 15.36 10.87 32.35
N VAL A 12 15.34 11.80 33.31
CA VAL A 12 16.57 12.47 33.74
C VAL A 12 17.36 11.41 34.47
N LEU A 13 18.31 10.77 33.78
CA LEU A 13 19.26 9.85 34.38
C LEU A 13 20.26 10.67 35.21
N LEU A 14 19.79 11.22 36.34
CA LEU A 14 20.63 11.75 37.41
C LEU A 14 21.25 10.56 38.14
N SER A 15 22.36 10.05 37.61
CA SER A 15 23.26 9.18 38.36
C SER A 15 23.98 10.00 39.43
N VAL A 16 23.29 10.21 40.56
CA VAL A 16 23.90 10.69 41.81
C VAL A 16 24.81 9.57 42.34
N PHE A 17 26.04 9.51 41.85
CA PHE A 17 27.11 8.81 42.56
C PHE A 17 27.57 9.70 43.71
N GLY A 18 27.32 9.24 44.93
CA GLY A 18 27.77 9.89 46.14
C GLY A 18 29.28 10.01 46.18
N ASN A 19 29.74 11.24 46.40
CA ASN A 19 30.96 11.54 47.15
C ASN A 19 30.67 12.77 48.00
N SER A 20 30.47 12.55 49.30
CA SER A 20 30.61 13.61 50.30
C SER A 20 32.10 13.90 50.44
N THR A 21 32.57 15.11 50.10
CA THR A 21 33.73 15.82 50.72
C THR A 21 34.06 17.10 49.95
N PHE A 22 34.11 18.23 50.67
CA PHE A 22 34.54 19.58 50.26
C PHE A 22 33.88 20.17 49.00
N ALA A 23 32.94 21.10 49.20
CA ALA A 23 32.61 22.08 48.17
C ALA A 23 33.82 23.00 47.95
N ALA A 24 34.74 22.60 47.08
CA ALA A 24 35.70 23.53 46.49
C ALA A 24 34.88 24.60 45.76
N ALA A 25 35.09 25.88 46.08
CA ALA A 25 34.46 26.96 45.34
C ALA A 25 34.98 26.92 43.91
N GLN A 26 34.15 26.45 42.96
CA GLN A 26 34.51 26.44 41.55
C GLN A 26 34.91 27.85 41.10
N THR A 27 36.02 27.94 40.40
CA THR A 27 36.48 29.19 39.77
C THR A 27 35.58 29.56 38.58
N ILE A 28 35.62 30.83 38.16
CA ILE A 28 34.87 31.27 36.97
C ILE A 28 35.34 30.51 35.72
N ASP A 29 36.64 30.17 35.64
CA ASP A 29 37.21 29.39 34.54
C ASP A 29 36.68 27.95 34.48
N GLU A 30 36.54 27.29 35.63
CA GLU A 30 35.95 25.95 35.71
C GLU A 30 34.48 25.95 35.26
N LYS A 31 33.71 26.99 35.64
CA LYS A 31 32.31 27.14 35.20
C LYS A 31 32.18 27.38 33.70
N ILE A 32 33.08 28.18 33.11
CA ILE A 32 33.13 28.39 31.66
C ILE A 32 33.44 27.07 30.96
N GLN A 33 34.43 26.32 31.46
CA GLN A 33 34.80 25.02 30.88
C GLN A 33 33.67 23.98 30.99
N GLU A 34 32.93 23.98 32.11
CA GLU A 34 31.75 23.14 32.30
C GLU A 34 30.67 23.48 31.27
N LYS A 35 30.35 24.78 31.11
CA LYS A 35 29.39 25.25 30.10
C LYS A 35 29.83 24.92 28.67
N ASP A 36 31.13 24.99 28.37
CA ASP A 36 31.65 24.58 27.06
C ASP A 36 31.38 23.10 26.76
N ARG A 37 31.57 22.21 27.76
CA ARG A 37 31.28 20.77 27.59
C ARG A 37 29.77 20.50 27.45
N GLU A 38 28.94 21.21 28.21
CA GLU A 38 27.49 21.12 28.10
C GLU A 38 27.02 21.57 26.71
N ILE A 39 27.49 22.72 26.24
CA ILE A 39 27.21 23.23 24.89
C ILE A 39 27.68 22.25 23.81
N GLU A 40 28.88 21.69 23.93
CA GLU A 40 29.39 20.71 22.96
C GLU A 40 28.48 19.47 22.90
N THR A 41 28.00 18.99 24.05
CA THR A 41 27.08 17.86 24.13
C THR A 41 25.74 18.20 23.48
N ILE A 42 25.16 19.35 23.79
CA ILE A 42 23.89 19.82 23.22
C ILE A 42 23.99 20.01 21.70
N VAL A 43 25.12 20.51 21.19
CA VAL A 43 25.36 20.64 19.75
C VAL A 43 25.42 19.28 19.06
N LYS A 44 26.05 18.28 19.68
CA LYS A 44 26.05 16.90 19.17
C LYS A 44 24.64 16.31 19.15
N ASP A 45 23.87 16.53 20.21
CA ASP A 45 22.47 16.08 20.29
C ASP A 45 21.61 16.75 19.23
N GLN A 46 21.83 18.05 18.97
CA GLN A 46 21.15 18.78 17.88
C GLN A 46 21.47 18.15 16.53
N GLN A 47 22.74 17.89 16.23
CA GLN A 47 23.14 17.31 14.95
C GLN A 47 22.58 15.89 14.75
N SER A 48 22.57 15.09 15.81
CA SER A 48 21.94 13.76 15.81
C SER A 48 20.43 13.86 15.56
N ALA A 49 19.77 14.82 16.21
CA ALA A 49 18.35 15.08 16.03
C ALA A 49 18.00 15.53 14.59
N GLU A 50 18.80 16.41 14.00
CA GLU A 50 18.63 16.86 12.60
C GLU A 50 18.87 15.70 11.61
N THR A 51 19.84 14.83 11.89
CA THR A 51 20.09 13.63 11.07
C THR A 51 18.90 12.68 11.08
N TYR A 52 18.32 12.42 12.26
CA TYR A 52 17.13 11.58 12.38
C TYR A 52 15.90 12.21 11.70
N LEU A 53 15.75 13.54 11.75
CA LEU A 53 14.70 14.24 11.00
C LEU A 53 14.86 14.05 9.48
N ALA A 54 16.09 14.12 8.97
CA ALA A 54 16.37 13.87 7.56
C ALA A 54 16.05 12.40 7.16
N GLU A 55 16.33 11.44 8.03
CA GLU A 55 15.95 10.05 7.84
C GLU A 55 14.43 9.87 7.82
N LEU A 56 13.70 10.48 8.76
CA LEU A 56 12.24 10.46 8.78
C LEU A 56 11.65 11.04 7.49
N ASN A 57 12.18 12.16 6.99
CA ASN A 57 11.72 12.74 5.72
C ASN A 57 11.95 11.81 4.53
N ASN A 58 13.09 11.10 4.48
CA ASN A 58 13.33 10.09 3.43
C ASN A 58 12.34 8.93 3.55
N ARG A 59 12.10 8.41 4.76
CA ARG A 59 11.13 7.33 5.00
C ARG A 59 9.72 7.74 4.58
N ILE A 60 9.29 8.96 4.90
CA ILE A 60 8.00 9.51 4.46
C ILE A 60 7.95 9.58 2.92
N SER A 61 8.99 10.10 2.27
CA SER A 61 9.01 10.20 0.81
C SER A 61 8.96 8.83 0.12
N THR A 62 9.69 7.84 0.63
CA THR A 62 9.62 6.46 0.14
C THR A 62 8.21 5.89 0.32
N LEU A 63 7.62 6.07 1.49
CA LEU A 63 6.27 5.58 1.78
C LEU A 63 5.22 6.22 0.88
N GLN A 64 5.34 7.51 0.60
CA GLN A 64 4.46 8.21 -0.34
C GLN A 64 4.54 7.63 -1.76
N ASN A 65 5.74 7.28 -2.22
CA ASN A 65 5.90 6.60 -3.50
C ASN A 65 5.28 5.20 -3.50
N GLU A 66 5.47 4.42 -2.42
CA GLU A 66 4.83 3.11 -2.25
C GLU A 66 3.30 3.21 -2.24
N TYR A 67 2.76 4.23 -1.56
CA TYR A 67 1.32 4.50 -1.52
C TYR A 67 0.76 4.83 -2.90
N GLN A 68 1.41 5.72 -3.66
CA GLN A 68 0.99 6.04 -5.03
C GLN A 68 1.05 4.82 -5.96
N ASN A 69 2.07 3.98 -5.83
CA ASN A 69 2.15 2.74 -6.60
C ASN A 69 1.02 1.77 -6.25
N ALA A 70 0.71 1.60 -4.96
CA ALA A 70 -0.40 0.76 -4.52
C ALA A 70 -1.76 1.28 -5.01
N LEU A 71 -1.96 2.60 -5.03
CA LEU A 71 -3.18 3.21 -5.56
C LEU A 71 -3.34 2.99 -7.07
N ASN A 72 -2.24 3.11 -7.84
CA ASN A 72 -2.25 2.84 -9.27
C ASN A 72 -2.53 1.36 -9.57
N GLU A 73 -1.92 0.45 -8.80
CA GLU A 73 -2.17 -0.99 -8.87
C GLU A 73 -3.66 -1.29 -8.60
N LYS A 74 -4.23 -0.70 -7.56
CA LYS A 74 -5.66 -0.82 -7.23
C LYS A 74 -6.56 -0.38 -8.39
N ASN A 75 -6.33 0.82 -8.92
CA ASN A 75 -7.13 1.36 -10.02
C ASN A 75 -7.06 0.46 -11.27
N SER A 76 -5.87 -0.06 -11.59
CA SER A 76 -5.69 -0.97 -12.73
C SER A 76 -6.46 -2.28 -12.53
N LEU A 77 -6.49 -2.83 -11.31
CA LEU A 77 -7.26 -4.03 -11.00
C LEU A 77 -8.77 -3.78 -11.10
N GLU A 78 -9.26 -2.61 -10.65
CA GLU A 78 -10.67 -2.23 -10.80
C GLU A 78 -11.09 -2.07 -12.27
N GLU A 79 -10.23 -1.50 -13.12
CA GLU A 79 -10.47 -1.40 -14.56
C GLU A 79 -10.52 -2.78 -15.23
N GLU A 80 -9.57 -3.67 -14.89
CA GLU A 80 -9.53 -5.04 -15.42
C GLU A 80 -10.76 -5.84 -14.99
N LEU A 81 -11.18 -5.74 -13.72
CA LEU A 81 -12.38 -6.39 -13.21
C LEU A 81 -13.65 -5.95 -13.96
N ASN A 82 -13.81 -4.63 -14.18
CA ASN A 82 -14.94 -4.11 -14.93
C ASN A 82 -14.94 -4.60 -16.40
N SER A 83 -13.77 -4.71 -17.03
CA SER A 83 -13.67 -5.24 -18.39
C SER A 83 -14.09 -6.72 -18.44
N LEU A 84 -13.60 -7.53 -17.50
CA LEU A 84 -13.93 -8.96 -17.43
C LEU A 84 -15.42 -9.18 -17.17
N GLY A 85 -16.04 -8.43 -16.25
CA GLY A 85 -17.47 -8.54 -15.99
C GLY A 85 -18.33 -8.23 -17.24
N ASN A 86 -17.91 -7.28 -18.08
CA ASN A 86 -18.56 -7.00 -19.36
C ASN A 86 -18.36 -8.15 -20.36
N GLU A 87 -17.15 -8.69 -20.48
CA GLU A 87 -16.84 -9.83 -21.37
C GLU A 87 -17.63 -11.09 -20.98
N ILE A 88 -17.74 -11.38 -19.68
CA ILE A 88 -18.55 -12.48 -19.14
C ILE A 88 -20.03 -12.29 -19.53
N THR A 89 -20.59 -11.10 -19.26
CA THR A 89 -22.00 -10.78 -19.60
C THR A 89 -22.27 -10.94 -21.10
N GLU A 90 -21.35 -10.47 -21.96
CA GLU A 90 -21.48 -10.65 -23.40
C GLU A 90 -21.42 -12.11 -23.84
N LEU A 91 -20.53 -12.90 -23.24
CA LEU A 91 -20.39 -14.33 -23.53
C LEU A 91 -21.64 -15.10 -23.08
N GLU A 92 -22.19 -14.80 -21.91
CA GLU A 92 -23.46 -15.39 -21.43
C GLU A 92 -24.60 -15.15 -22.40
N GLN A 93 -24.78 -13.90 -22.86
CA GLN A 93 -25.82 -13.59 -23.84
C GLN A 93 -25.61 -14.28 -25.19
N LYS A 94 -24.34 -14.49 -25.60
CA LYS A 94 -24.01 -15.22 -26.83
C LYS A 94 -24.29 -16.73 -26.67
N ILE A 95 -24.00 -17.30 -25.50
CA ILE A 95 -24.31 -18.67 -25.12
C ILE A 95 -25.83 -18.89 -25.14
N GLU A 96 -26.61 -18.07 -24.45
CA GLU A 96 -28.07 -18.22 -24.38
C GLU A 96 -28.73 -18.17 -25.77
N ARG A 97 -28.35 -17.19 -26.60
CA ARG A 97 -28.82 -17.09 -27.99
C ARG A 97 -28.44 -18.31 -28.83
N ARG A 98 -27.26 -18.91 -28.61
CA ARG A 98 -26.83 -20.10 -29.33
C ARG A 98 -27.56 -21.36 -28.84
N ASP A 99 -27.77 -21.50 -27.53
CA ASP A 99 -28.54 -22.60 -26.95
C ASP A 99 -29.97 -22.62 -27.51
N GLU A 100 -30.64 -21.47 -27.61
CA GLU A 100 -31.95 -21.38 -28.27
C GLU A 100 -31.94 -21.84 -29.74
N VAL A 101 -30.89 -21.47 -30.48
CA VAL A 101 -30.75 -21.84 -31.89
C VAL A 101 -30.50 -23.34 -32.02
N ILE A 102 -29.64 -23.91 -31.18
CA ILE A 102 -29.37 -25.36 -31.14
C ILE A 102 -30.65 -26.12 -30.79
N ASP A 103 -31.44 -25.65 -29.83
CA ASP A 103 -32.72 -26.26 -29.46
C ASP A 103 -33.74 -26.25 -30.61
N LYS A 104 -33.88 -25.11 -31.30
CA LYS A 104 -34.74 -24.99 -32.50
C LYS A 104 -34.25 -25.92 -33.61
N GLN A 105 -32.94 -26.02 -33.82
CA GLN A 105 -32.34 -26.93 -34.82
C GLN A 105 -32.58 -28.39 -34.45
N ALA A 106 -32.41 -28.77 -33.19
CA ALA A 106 -32.64 -30.14 -32.69
C ALA A 106 -34.12 -30.54 -32.81
N ARG A 107 -35.05 -29.65 -32.42
CA ARG A 107 -36.50 -29.89 -32.62
C ARG A 107 -36.86 -30.01 -34.09
N ASN A 108 -36.33 -29.14 -34.95
CA ASN A 108 -36.57 -29.24 -36.40
C ASN A 108 -36.01 -30.56 -36.96
N ALA A 109 -34.81 -30.99 -36.54
CA ALA A 109 -34.25 -32.27 -36.94
C ALA A 109 -35.13 -33.45 -36.50
N GLN A 110 -35.62 -33.44 -35.25
CA GLN A 110 -36.51 -34.48 -34.72
C GLN A 110 -37.89 -34.47 -35.39
N VAL A 111 -38.52 -33.31 -35.56
CA VAL A 111 -39.84 -33.18 -36.20
C VAL A 111 -39.77 -33.56 -37.68
N ASN A 112 -38.69 -33.19 -38.38
CA ASN A 112 -38.48 -33.63 -39.76
C ASN A 112 -38.23 -35.14 -39.87
N GLN A 113 -37.61 -35.77 -38.86
CA GLN A 113 -37.51 -37.24 -38.75
C GLN A 113 -38.86 -37.91 -38.45
N LEU A 114 -39.77 -37.25 -37.72
CA LEU A 114 -41.08 -37.78 -37.34
C LEU A 114 -42.16 -37.56 -38.43
N ASN A 115 -42.12 -36.45 -39.17
CA ASN A 115 -43.11 -36.09 -40.19
C ASN A 115 -42.73 -36.53 -41.61
N GLY A 116 -41.45 -36.82 -41.86
CA GLY A 116 -41.00 -37.57 -43.01
C GLY A 116 -40.36 -38.84 -42.50
N SER A 117 -41.09 -39.96 -42.49
CA SER A 117 -40.47 -41.26 -42.29
C SER A 117 -39.24 -41.30 -43.21
N VAL A 118 -38.05 -41.58 -42.68
CA VAL A 118 -36.81 -41.76 -43.48
C VAL A 118 -37.08 -42.68 -44.69
N LEU A 119 -38.09 -43.54 -44.57
CA LEU A 119 -38.65 -44.40 -45.62
C LEU A 119 -39.33 -43.66 -46.80
N SER A 120 -40.00 -42.52 -46.62
CA SER A 120 -40.70 -41.79 -47.70
C SER A 120 -39.80 -40.84 -48.49
N LEU A 121 -38.70 -40.38 -47.90
CA LEU A 121 -37.66 -39.61 -48.59
C LEU A 121 -36.75 -40.50 -49.44
N LEU A 122 -36.52 -41.75 -49.02
CA LEU A 122 -35.84 -42.77 -49.84
C LEU A 122 -36.59 -43.10 -51.14
N ILE A 123 -37.92 -42.92 -51.16
CA ILE A 123 -38.78 -43.23 -52.31
C ILE A 123 -38.89 -42.06 -53.31
N ASN A 124 -38.60 -40.82 -52.90
CA ASN A 124 -38.80 -39.61 -53.71
C ASN A 124 -37.53 -38.80 -54.04
N SER A 125 -36.33 -39.26 -53.67
CA SER A 125 -35.08 -38.55 -53.98
C SER A 125 -34.42 -39.12 -55.25
N GLU A 126 -34.08 -38.27 -56.23
CA GLU A 126 -33.43 -38.67 -57.50
C GLU A 126 -31.98 -39.20 -57.34
N SER A 127 -31.43 -39.29 -56.13
CA SER A 127 -30.10 -39.89 -55.86
C SER A 127 -29.86 -40.17 -54.36
N LEU A 128 -29.39 -41.39 -54.05
CA LEU A 128 -28.93 -41.83 -52.71
C LEU A 128 -27.81 -40.96 -52.12
N THR A 129 -27.05 -40.25 -52.97
CA THR A 129 -25.92 -39.41 -52.56
C THR A 129 -26.36 -38.11 -51.86
N ASP A 130 -27.53 -37.57 -52.21
CA ASP A 130 -28.00 -36.27 -51.71
C ASP A 130 -28.59 -36.36 -50.28
N VAL A 131 -29.22 -37.50 -49.96
CA VAL A 131 -29.75 -37.82 -48.62
C VAL A 131 -28.63 -38.05 -47.60
N VAL A 132 -27.55 -38.73 -48.02
CA VAL A 132 -26.39 -39.00 -47.16
C VAL A 132 -25.62 -37.71 -46.86
N ASN A 133 -25.42 -36.85 -47.87
CA ASN A 133 -24.72 -35.57 -47.68
C ASN A 133 -25.50 -34.60 -46.79
N LYS A 134 -26.84 -34.51 -46.92
CA LYS A 134 -27.68 -33.67 -46.04
C LYS A 134 -27.69 -34.17 -44.60
N THR A 135 -27.78 -35.48 -44.38
CA THR A 135 -27.80 -36.06 -43.02
C THR A 135 -26.45 -35.88 -42.32
N ILE A 136 -25.34 -36.17 -43.01
CA ILE A 136 -23.98 -35.98 -42.48
C ILE A 136 -23.69 -34.49 -42.25
N GLY A 137 -24.13 -33.60 -43.15
CA GLY A 137 -24.00 -32.15 -43.00
C GLY A 137 -24.74 -31.60 -41.78
N MET A 138 -25.94 -32.11 -41.49
CA MET A 138 -26.74 -31.67 -40.34
C MET A 138 -26.17 -32.17 -39.01
N THR A 139 -25.70 -33.42 -38.94
CA THR A 139 -24.97 -33.93 -37.75
C THR A 139 -23.66 -33.19 -37.53
N LYS A 140 -22.89 -32.91 -38.59
CA LYS A 140 -21.66 -32.12 -38.47
C LYS A 140 -21.92 -30.69 -38.00
N LEU A 141 -22.99 -30.05 -38.47
CA LEU A 141 -23.35 -28.69 -38.07
C LEU A 141 -23.80 -28.62 -36.60
N VAL A 142 -24.63 -29.55 -36.14
CA VAL A 142 -25.04 -29.62 -34.72
C VAL A 142 -23.83 -29.92 -33.83
N ASN A 143 -22.95 -30.84 -34.23
CA ASN A 143 -21.74 -31.15 -33.48
C ASN A 143 -20.78 -29.95 -33.40
N ALA A 144 -20.54 -29.25 -34.51
CA ALA A 144 -19.73 -28.03 -34.50
C ALA A 144 -20.34 -26.92 -33.63
N ASN A 145 -21.68 -26.79 -33.62
CA ASN A 145 -22.37 -25.85 -32.73
C ASN A 145 -22.20 -26.22 -31.25
N ASN A 146 -22.27 -27.51 -30.92
CA ASN A 146 -22.03 -28.01 -29.56
C ASN A 146 -20.57 -27.83 -29.12
N GLU A 147 -19.60 -28.07 -30.01
CA GLU A 147 -18.17 -27.83 -29.73
C GLU A 147 -17.90 -26.35 -29.44
N ILE A 148 -18.45 -25.45 -30.26
CA ILE A 148 -18.34 -24.01 -30.06
C ILE A 148 -19.03 -23.58 -28.74
N MET A 149 -20.19 -24.15 -28.42
CA MET A 149 -20.89 -23.88 -27.16
C MET A 149 -20.05 -24.29 -25.95
N SER A 150 -19.46 -25.49 -26.00
CA SER A 150 -18.58 -25.97 -24.94
C SER A 150 -17.39 -25.04 -24.76
N ALA A 151 -16.73 -24.63 -25.86
CA ALA A 151 -15.61 -23.71 -25.80
C ALA A 151 -15.98 -22.36 -25.15
N GLN A 152 -17.17 -21.82 -25.44
CA GLN A 152 -17.62 -20.59 -24.79
C GLN A 152 -17.92 -20.76 -23.29
N LYS A 153 -18.45 -21.92 -22.87
CA LYS A 153 -18.65 -22.22 -21.44
C LYS A 153 -17.30 -22.31 -20.72
N ASP A 154 -16.33 -23.00 -21.32
CA ASP A 154 -14.98 -23.10 -20.78
C ASP A 154 -14.30 -21.71 -20.70
N ASP A 155 -14.49 -20.86 -21.70
CA ASP A 155 -13.96 -19.49 -21.69
C ASP A 155 -14.62 -18.63 -20.61
N LYS A 156 -15.94 -18.79 -20.39
CA LYS A 156 -16.64 -18.14 -19.30
C LYS A 156 -16.09 -18.57 -17.93
N GLU A 157 -15.92 -19.87 -17.70
CA GLU A 157 -15.37 -20.39 -16.44
C GLU A 157 -13.96 -19.87 -16.18
N LYS A 158 -13.11 -19.77 -17.21
CA LYS A 158 -11.78 -19.15 -17.07
C LYS A 158 -11.85 -17.67 -16.70
N LEU A 159 -12.77 -16.92 -17.31
CA LEU A 159 -12.96 -15.50 -16.99
C LEU A 159 -13.48 -15.31 -15.57
N GLU A 160 -14.41 -16.14 -15.10
CA GLU A 160 -14.89 -16.13 -13.70
C GLU A 160 -13.74 -16.46 -12.72
N ILE A 161 -12.86 -17.41 -13.04
CA ILE A 161 -11.69 -17.71 -12.22
C ILE A 161 -10.75 -16.50 -12.16
N LEU A 162 -10.52 -15.83 -13.30
CA LEU A 162 -9.67 -14.63 -13.36
C LEU A 162 -10.31 -13.45 -12.60
N GLU A 163 -11.63 -13.27 -12.69
CA GLU A 163 -12.40 -12.28 -11.94
C GLU A 163 -12.19 -12.48 -10.43
N ASN A 164 -12.37 -13.70 -9.93
CA ASN A 164 -12.12 -14.04 -8.52
C ASN A 164 -10.65 -13.82 -8.11
N ASP A 165 -9.67 -14.11 -8.97
CA ASP A 165 -8.25 -13.85 -8.69
C ASP A 165 -7.97 -12.34 -8.56
N ILE A 166 -8.56 -11.51 -9.43
CA ILE A 166 -8.44 -10.06 -9.39
C ILE A 166 -9.16 -9.47 -8.17
N GLU A 167 -10.34 -9.96 -7.80
CA GLU A 167 -11.02 -9.54 -6.57
C GLU A 167 -10.16 -9.81 -5.33
N ASN A 168 -9.51 -10.97 -5.25
CA ASN A 168 -8.58 -11.27 -4.17
C ASN A 168 -7.38 -10.32 -4.16
N LYS A 169 -6.78 -10.04 -5.32
CA LYS A 169 -5.70 -9.04 -5.45
C LYS A 169 -6.16 -7.64 -5.07
N LEU A 170 -7.41 -7.27 -5.34
CA LEU A 170 -7.98 -5.99 -4.96
C LEU A 170 -8.09 -5.87 -3.44
N ILE A 171 -8.56 -6.92 -2.76
CA ILE A 171 -8.61 -6.98 -1.29
C ILE A 171 -7.19 -6.85 -0.69
N GLU A 172 -6.21 -7.52 -1.28
CA GLU A 172 -4.81 -7.39 -0.86
C GLU A 172 -4.27 -5.97 -1.08
N ALA A 173 -4.57 -5.34 -2.22
CA ALA A 173 -4.18 -3.98 -2.53
C ALA A 173 -4.84 -2.96 -1.58
N GLU A 174 -6.11 -3.16 -1.22
CA GLU A 174 -6.80 -2.34 -0.20
C GLU A 174 -6.15 -2.45 1.17
N LYS A 175 -5.86 -3.69 1.59
CA LYS A 175 -5.17 -3.93 2.87
C LYS A 175 -3.80 -3.25 2.88
N LYS A 176 -3.02 -3.40 1.82
CA LYS A 176 -1.71 -2.76 1.66
C LYS A 176 -1.84 -1.23 1.72
N THR A 177 -2.84 -0.65 1.07
CA THR A 177 -3.09 0.80 1.09
C THR A 177 -3.40 1.30 2.50
N ASN A 178 -4.23 0.59 3.25
CA ASN A 178 -4.54 0.93 4.64
C ASN A 178 -3.30 0.82 5.55
N GLU A 179 -2.50 -0.24 5.39
CA GLU A 179 -1.25 -0.40 6.15
C GLU A 179 -0.24 0.72 5.85
N LEU A 180 -0.19 1.20 4.59
CA LEU A 180 0.66 2.33 4.20
C LEU A 180 0.16 3.65 4.80
N GLU A 181 -1.15 3.89 4.84
CA GLU A 181 -1.75 5.07 5.47
C GLU A 181 -1.47 5.11 6.99
N GLU A 182 -1.61 3.97 7.68
CA GLU A 182 -1.26 3.87 9.10
C GLU A 182 0.22 4.19 9.36
N LYS A 183 1.12 3.68 8.52
CA LYS A 183 2.55 3.99 8.59
C LYS A 183 2.84 5.47 8.31
N GLU A 184 2.10 6.10 7.39
CA GLU A 184 2.29 7.51 7.06
C GLU A 184 1.91 8.40 8.25
N MET A 185 0.77 8.11 8.88
CA MET A 185 0.35 8.80 10.10
C MET A 185 1.35 8.64 11.24
N ALA A 186 1.88 7.42 11.44
CA ALA A 186 2.89 7.18 12.47
C ALA A 186 4.16 8.00 12.23
N LEU A 187 4.68 7.99 10.98
CA LEU A 187 5.87 8.77 10.62
C LEU A 187 5.64 10.29 10.70
N ALA A 188 4.43 10.76 10.38
CA ALA A 188 4.08 12.17 10.51
C ALA A 188 4.09 12.63 11.99
N ASN A 189 3.62 11.78 12.91
CA ASN A 189 3.71 12.04 14.34
C ASN A 189 5.16 12.02 14.82
N ASP A 190 5.94 11.01 14.43
CA ASP A 190 7.38 10.92 14.78
C ASP A 190 8.15 12.17 14.30
N LYS A 191 7.83 12.67 13.11
CA LYS A 191 8.41 13.91 12.57
C LYS A 191 8.04 15.13 13.41
N LEU A 192 6.78 15.26 13.82
CA LEU A 192 6.32 16.36 14.66
C LEU A 192 7.01 16.34 16.04
N ASP A 193 7.09 15.17 16.67
CA ASP A 193 7.78 14.99 17.95
C ASP A 193 9.27 15.33 17.81
N GLN A 194 9.89 14.94 16.70
CA GLN A 194 11.27 15.25 16.39
C GLN A 194 11.50 16.76 16.19
N ASP A 195 10.61 17.45 15.49
CA ASP A 195 10.67 18.91 15.32
C ASP A 195 10.53 19.64 16.67
N ILE A 196 9.65 19.15 17.55
CA ILE A 196 9.52 19.68 18.93
C ILE A 196 10.82 19.47 19.69
N LYS A 197 11.44 18.28 19.59
CA LYS A 197 12.71 17.98 20.25
C LYS A 197 13.83 18.91 19.78
N ILE A 198 13.95 19.15 18.48
CA ILE A 198 14.96 20.06 17.91
C ILE A 198 14.75 21.49 18.42
N LYS A 199 13.50 21.97 18.48
CA LYS A 199 13.17 23.28 19.05
C LYS A 199 13.54 23.38 20.53
N GLY A 200 13.28 22.33 21.30
CA GLY A 200 13.67 22.23 22.71
C GLY A 200 15.18 22.30 22.89
N ILE A 201 15.93 21.49 22.13
CA ILE A 201 17.40 21.50 22.12
C ILE A 201 17.93 22.90 21.77
N SER A 202 17.35 23.55 20.76
CA SER A 202 17.74 24.90 20.35
C SER A 202 17.52 25.94 21.45
N ALA A 203 16.42 25.84 22.19
CA ALA A 203 16.12 26.71 23.33
C ALA A 203 17.10 26.49 24.49
N THR A 204 17.42 25.24 24.83
CA THR A 204 18.43 24.91 25.83
C THR A 204 19.80 25.45 25.40
N LEU A 205 20.21 25.22 24.15
CA LEU A 205 21.47 25.72 23.61
C LEU A 205 21.61 27.24 23.73
N ALA A 206 20.54 27.98 23.44
CA ALA A 206 20.53 29.43 23.58
C ALA A 206 20.69 29.86 25.05
N THR A 207 20.04 29.15 25.98
CA THR A 207 20.14 29.40 27.41
C THR A 207 21.56 29.15 27.92
N GLU A 208 22.16 28.01 27.56
CA GLU A 208 23.51 27.66 27.98
C GLU A 208 24.57 28.63 27.44
N LYS A 209 24.42 29.08 26.18
CA LYS A 209 25.30 30.11 25.61
C LYS A 209 25.19 31.44 26.35
N ALA A 210 23.99 31.87 26.72
CA ALA A 210 23.77 33.09 27.48
C ALA A 210 24.36 33.00 28.90
N GLU A 211 24.24 31.84 29.56
CA GLU A 211 24.87 31.60 30.86
C GLU A 211 26.40 31.61 30.79
N LYS A 212 26.97 31.00 29.75
CA LYS A 212 28.41 31.05 29.49
C LYS A 212 28.90 32.49 29.32
N GLU A 213 28.23 33.27 28.47
CA GLU A 213 28.57 34.69 28.22
C GLU A 213 28.55 35.50 29.53
N LYS A 214 27.58 35.25 30.41
CA LYS A 214 27.53 35.88 31.74
C LYS A 214 28.76 35.56 32.58
N PHE A 215 29.27 34.32 32.56
CA PHE A 215 30.50 33.96 33.28
C PHE A 215 31.74 34.60 32.64
N GLU A 216 31.81 34.67 31.31
CA GLU A 216 32.91 35.35 30.59
C GLU A 216 32.97 36.86 30.95
N ILE A 217 31.82 37.53 31.01
CA ILE A 217 31.73 38.93 31.45
C ILE A 217 32.22 39.08 32.90
N GLN A 218 31.79 38.20 33.81
CA GLN A 218 32.24 38.21 35.21
C GLN A 218 33.76 38.03 35.34
N LYS A 219 34.34 37.14 34.53
CA LYS A 219 35.80 36.95 34.48
C LYS A 219 36.51 38.24 34.09
N ILE A 220 36.09 38.87 32.99
CA ILE A 220 36.68 40.13 32.49
C ILE A 220 36.57 41.24 33.54
N GLU A 221 35.45 41.35 34.24
CA GLU A 221 35.28 42.33 35.31
C GLU A 221 36.19 42.06 36.51
N ALA A 222 36.32 40.79 36.93
CA ALA A 222 37.21 40.40 38.02
C ALA A 222 38.68 40.71 37.70
N GLU A 223 39.13 40.39 36.48
CA GLU A 223 40.47 40.71 36.01
C GLU A 223 40.72 42.23 35.97
N LYS A 224 39.75 43.02 35.50
CA LYS A 224 39.84 44.50 35.50
C LYS A 224 39.96 45.07 36.90
N ARG A 225 39.24 44.53 37.88
CA ARG A 225 39.33 44.96 39.29
C ARG A 225 40.69 44.61 39.89
N SER A 226 41.19 43.40 39.63
CA SER A 226 42.52 42.96 40.11
C SER A 226 43.68 43.77 39.53
N ARG A 227 43.54 44.34 38.32
CA ARG A 227 44.59 45.21 37.72
C ARG A 227 44.57 46.65 38.23
N LYS A 228 43.49 47.06 38.92
CA LYS A 228 43.30 48.43 39.43
C LYS A 228 43.61 48.59 40.93
N SER A 229 43.77 47.49 41.67
CA SER A 229 44.21 47.49 43.07
C SER A 229 45.71 47.30 43.15
#